data_AF-Q3IV84-F1
#
_entry.id   AF-Q3IV84-F1
#
_cell.length_a   1.000
_cell.length_b   1.000
_cell.length_c   1.000
_cell.angle_alpha   90.00
_cell.angle_beta   90.00
_cell.angle_gamma   90.00
#
_symmetry.space_group_name_H-M   'P 1'
#
loop_
_entity.id
_entity.type
_entity.pdbx_description
1 polymer ?
#
loop_
_entity_poly.entity_id
_entity_poly.type
_entity_poly.pdbx_seq_one_letter_code
_entity_poly.pdbx_strand_id
1 'polypeptide(L)'
;MMLTSAPGAAVRPWSKRLRSLAWTLICCGLTACGGGGSGEKNVEPKFTGREVVTEGIEHYVTDHNGYSRVRIDNAATRADYDALGQFADSNPATPAGYRNLIEQAENAYANSVFVEVIAQIDKDAEGHEQVVKVLRLTADQAPFDNVDGAGNPIGSGKYYFRGNGDFRVYARVDGGEVQTGVGDLEALTIDFDTGTAAIHLRTGLNETSRIETEILAENLTFDILTGTFGGAITQTARVGGEILTAQGHLRGSISGNEASLTRQEEQMTTSGVFTADGARLNSDGIFWGSQLNYR
;
A
#
# COMPACT_ATOMS: atom_id res chain seq x y z
N MET A 1 -49.23 -42.83 -43.59
CA MET A 1 -49.25 -42.62 -42.12
C MET A 1 -49.05 -41.12 -41.90
N MET A 2 -50.03 -40.21 -41.73
CA MET A 2 -51.29 -40.21 -40.94
C MET A 2 -51.04 -40.76 -39.53
N LEU A 3 -51.23 -40.06 -38.40
CA LEU A 3 -52.16 -38.97 -38.01
C LEU A 3 -51.54 -38.15 -36.84
N THR A 4 -51.49 -36.82 -36.87
CA THR A 4 -52.38 -35.83 -36.21
C THR A 4 -52.73 -36.04 -34.72
N SER A 5 -52.46 -35.05 -33.86
CA SER A 5 -53.50 -34.28 -33.13
C SER A 5 -52.91 -33.37 -32.04
N ALA A 6 -53.34 -32.10 -32.04
CA ALA A 6 -53.58 -31.28 -30.84
C ALA A 6 -55.11 -31.16 -30.71
N PRO A 7 -55.70 -31.07 -29.50
CA PRO A 7 -55.94 -29.79 -28.81
C PRO A 7 -55.82 -29.98 -27.26
N GLY A 8 -56.02 -29.07 -26.31
CA GLY A 8 -56.72 -27.80 -26.19
C GLY A 8 -57.31 -27.73 -24.76
N ALA A 9 -57.16 -26.57 -24.13
CA ALA A 9 -58.07 -25.94 -23.16
C ALA A 9 -58.51 -26.65 -21.85
N ALA A 10 -58.12 -25.97 -20.76
CA ALA A 10 -59.00 -25.40 -19.73
C ALA A 10 -59.56 -26.27 -18.58
N VAL A 11 -59.61 -25.59 -17.42
CA VAL A 11 -60.66 -25.53 -16.38
C VAL A 11 -60.12 -25.78 -14.96
N ARG A 12 -59.73 -24.67 -14.30
CA ARG A 12 -59.95 -24.39 -12.85
C ARG A 12 -61.46 -24.46 -12.54
N PRO A 13 -62.02 -24.38 -11.30
CA PRO A 13 -61.46 -24.13 -9.96
C PRO A 13 -62.17 -24.95 -8.84
N TRP A 14 -61.88 -24.64 -7.56
CA TRP A 14 -62.76 -24.57 -6.37
C TRP A 14 -61.98 -25.06 -5.13
N SER A 15 -62.01 -24.42 -3.97
CA SER A 15 -62.85 -23.31 -3.50
C SER A 15 -62.27 -22.70 -2.23
N LYS A 16 -62.18 -21.36 -2.24
CA LYS A 16 -62.70 -20.40 -1.26
C LYS A 16 -62.73 -20.83 0.23
N ARG A 17 -62.11 -19.99 1.08
CA ARG A 17 -62.80 -18.99 1.94
C ARG A 17 -61.73 -18.17 2.69
N LEU A 18 -61.63 -16.85 2.44
CA LEU A 18 -62.30 -15.75 3.19
C LEU A 18 -61.72 -15.62 4.61
N ARG A 19 -60.98 -14.57 5.00
CA ARG A 19 -61.32 -13.13 5.13
C ARG A 19 -60.01 -12.37 5.45
N SER A 20 -59.67 -11.27 4.78
CA SER A 20 -60.06 -9.86 5.04
C SER A 20 -59.42 -9.22 6.28
N LEU A 21 -58.80 -8.05 6.05
CA LEU A 21 -58.46 -6.95 6.99
C LEU A 21 -57.28 -7.28 7.95
N ALA A 22 -56.34 -6.39 8.26
CA ALA A 22 -56.24 -4.96 8.12
C ALA A 22 -54.75 -4.52 8.13
N TRP A 23 -54.54 -3.28 7.72
CA TRP A 23 -53.32 -2.49 7.89
C TRP A 23 -52.77 -2.50 9.33
N THR A 24 -51.44 -2.61 9.48
CA THR A 24 -50.66 -1.85 10.46
C THR A 24 -49.22 -1.67 9.98
N LEU A 25 -48.81 -0.41 9.80
CA LEU A 25 -47.42 0.05 9.74
C LEU A 25 -46.80 -0.12 11.13
N ILE A 26 -45.66 -0.84 11.25
CA ILE A 26 -44.79 -0.76 12.43
C ILE A 26 -43.34 -0.58 11.94
N CYS A 27 -42.90 0.67 11.96
CA CYS A 27 -41.51 1.01 12.23
C CYS A 27 -41.23 0.66 13.69
N CYS A 28 -40.34 -0.30 13.96
CA CYS A 28 -39.63 -0.43 15.23
C CYS A 28 -38.26 -1.04 14.97
N GLY A 29 -37.26 -0.46 15.61
CA GLY A 29 -35.86 -0.49 15.21
C GLY A 29 -35.23 -1.87 15.14
N LEU A 30 -34.39 -2.04 14.11
CA LEU A 30 -33.25 -2.94 14.21
C LEU A 30 -32.29 -2.30 15.20
N THR A 31 -32.43 -2.78 16.43
CA THR A 31 -31.47 -2.67 17.52
C THR A 31 -30.07 -2.99 17.00
N ALA A 32 -29.19 -2.01 17.14
CA ALA A 32 -27.75 -2.21 17.12
C ALA A 32 -27.37 -3.24 18.20
N CYS A 33 -26.98 -4.44 17.76
CA CYS A 33 -25.98 -5.23 18.48
C CYS A 33 -24.64 -4.73 17.92
N GLY A 34 -23.80 -3.99 18.64
CA GLY A 34 -23.60 -4.03 20.08
C GLY A 34 -22.73 -5.24 20.47
N GLY A 35 -21.58 -5.38 19.81
CA GLY A 35 -20.42 -6.13 20.28
C GLY A 35 -19.22 -5.29 19.87
N GLY A 36 -18.42 -4.70 20.75
CA GLY A 36 -17.81 -5.29 21.93
C GLY A 36 -16.32 -5.01 21.78
N GLY A 37 -15.96 -3.74 21.65
CA GLY A 37 -14.58 -3.26 21.62
C GLY A 37 -14.28 -2.60 22.95
N SER A 38 -13.23 -3.06 23.62
CA SER A 38 -12.61 -2.41 24.76
C SER A 38 -12.59 -0.89 24.57
N GLY A 39 -13.18 -0.18 25.52
CA GLY A 39 -13.17 1.28 25.53
C GLY A 39 -11.76 1.80 25.77
N GLU A 40 -10.95 1.86 24.71
CA GLU A 40 -10.06 2.99 24.55
C GLU A 40 -10.97 4.20 24.39
N LYS A 41 -10.86 5.14 25.32
CA LYS A 41 -11.43 6.45 25.09
C LYS A 41 -10.73 6.95 23.83
N ASN A 42 -11.45 7.06 22.72
CA ASN A 42 -10.99 7.86 21.59
C ASN A 42 -10.87 9.29 22.12
N VAL A 43 -9.67 9.64 22.60
CA VAL A 43 -9.37 10.98 23.09
C VAL A 43 -9.26 11.86 21.85
N GLU A 44 -10.07 12.89 21.79
CA GLU A 44 -10.03 13.82 20.66
C GLU A 44 -8.70 14.59 20.69
N PRO A 45 -7.92 14.58 19.59
CA PRO A 45 -6.65 15.31 19.53
C PRO A 45 -6.87 16.82 19.66
N LYS A 46 -6.00 17.49 20.42
CA LYS A 46 -5.97 18.96 20.57
C LYS A 46 -5.15 19.66 19.49
N PHE A 47 -4.69 18.90 18.50
CA PHE A 47 -3.91 19.36 17.37
C PHE A 47 -4.49 18.76 16.09
N THR A 48 -4.31 19.44 14.97
CA THR A 48 -4.80 18.98 13.67
C THR A 48 -3.67 18.33 12.89
N GLY A 49 -4.00 17.26 12.17
CA GLY A 49 -3.10 16.69 11.17
C GLY A 49 -2.90 17.60 9.96
N ARG A 50 -2.01 17.16 9.06
CA ARG A 50 -1.75 17.79 7.76
C ARG A 50 -2.13 16.83 6.65
N GLU A 51 -2.78 17.35 5.62
CA GLU A 51 -3.06 16.53 4.44
C GLU A 51 -1.75 16.21 3.69
N VAL A 52 -1.53 14.93 3.41
CA VAL A 52 -0.45 14.44 2.56
C VAL A 52 -1.03 14.12 1.19
N VAL A 53 -0.73 14.95 0.18
CA VAL A 53 -1.23 14.80 -1.19
C VAL A 53 -0.22 14.04 -2.05
N THR A 54 -0.67 12.94 -2.64
CA THR A 54 0.16 12.04 -3.47
C THR A 54 -0.69 11.46 -4.60
N GLU A 55 -0.60 12.04 -5.79
CA GLU A 55 -1.38 11.59 -6.95
C GLU A 55 -0.99 10.17 -7.37
N GLY A 56 -1.98 9.38 -7.80
CA GLY A 56 -1.76 8.01 -8.30
C GLY A 56 -1.41 6.97 -7.24
N ILE A 57 -1.33 7.35 -5.95
CA ILE A 57 -1.06 6.43 -4.84
C ILE A 57 -2.29 6.32 -3.95
N GLU A 58 -2.87 5.13 -3.90
CA GLU A 58 -3.97 4.81 -3.00
C GLU A 58 -3.46 4.76 -1.55
N HIS A 59 -4.28 5.21 -0.60
CA HIS A 59 -4.01 5.07 0.82
C HIS A 59 -5.29 4.86 1.62
N TYR A 60 -5.22 3.98 2.62
CA TYR A 60 -6.33 3.73 3.55
C TYR A 60 -5.84 2.95 4.77
N VAL A 61 -6.62 2.95 5.84
CA VAL A 61 -6.41 2.08 7.01
C VAL A 61 -7.17 0.78 6.77
N THR A 62 -6.52 -0.36 7.00
CA THR A 62 -7.12 -1.68 6.82
C THR A 62 -8.03 -2.06 8.01
N ASP A 63 -9.24 -2.53 7.72
CA ASP A 63 -10.24 -2.84 8.77
C ASP A 63 -9.84 -3.99 9.72
N HIS A 64 -9.02 -4.94 9.25
CA HIS A 64 -8.74 -6.19 9.96
C HIS A 64 -7.56 -6.12 10.95
N ASN A 65 -6.63 -5.19 10.75
CA ASN A 65 -5.45 -5.03 11.61
C ASN A 65 -5.08 -3.56 11.88
N GLY A 66 -5.79 -2.59 11.30
CA GLY A 66 -5.57 -1.16 11.55
C GLY A 66 -4.29 -0.59 10.92
N TYR A 67 -3.68 -1.30 9.98
CA TYR A 67 -2.44 -0.87 9.34
C TYR A 67 -2.71 0.26 8.34
N SER A 68 -1.80 1.21 8.25
CA SER A 68 -1.78 2.17 7.15
C SER A 68 -1.27 1.46 5.92
N ARG A 69 -2.12 1.34 4.89
CA ARG A 69 -1.77 0.75 3.61
C ARG A 69 -1.61 1.83 2.57
N VAL A 70 -0.51 1.77 1.83
CA VAL A 70 -0.31 2.52 0.59
C VAL A 70 -0.12 1.56 -0.58
N ARG A 71 -0.68 1.93 -1.73
CA ARG A 71 -0.72 1.03 -2.90
C ARG A 71 -0.61 1.77 -4.22
N ILE A 72 0.14 1.18 -5.14
CA ILE A 72 0.15 1.52 -6.57
C ILE A 72 -0.45 0.32 -7.32
N ASP A 73 -1.44 0.56 -8.17
CA ASP A 73 -2.05 -0.45 -9.04
C ASP A 73 -1.85 -0.06 -10.51
N ASN A 74 -1.10 -0.88 -11.22
CA ASN A 74 -0.71 -0.68 -12.61
C ASN A 74 -1.46 -1.60 -13.58
N ALA A 75 -2.49 -2.32 -13.11
CA ALA A 75 -3.31 -3.12 -14.00
C ALA A 75 -4.02 -2.21 -15.01
N ALA A 76 -3.84 -2.53 -16.30
CA ALA A 76 -4.38 -1.73 -17.41
C ALA A 76 -5.28 -2.57 -18.33
N THR A 77 -5.14 -3.90 -18.30
CA THR A 77 -5.91 -4.83 -19.13
C THR A 77 -6.80 -5.71 -18.27
N ARG A 78 -7.85 -6.30 -18.88
CA ARG A 78 -8.70 -7.26 -18.17
C ARG A 78 -7.92 -8.45 -17.63
N ALA A 79 -6.91 -8.92 -18.36
CA ALA A 79 -6.02 -10.00 -17.92
C ALA A 79 -5.21 -9.60 -16.68
N ASP A 80 -4.74 -8.35 -16.58
CA ASP A 80 -4.05 -7.86 -15.38
C ASP A 80 -5.00 -7.86 -14.18
N TYR A 81 -6.22 -7.35 -14.36
CA TYR A 81 -7.22 -7.33 -13.28
C TYR A 81 -7.64 -8.74 -12.85
N ASP A 82 -7.83 -9.66 -13.80
CA ASP A 82 -8.17 -11.06 -13.50
C ASP A 82 -6.98 -11.77 -12.80
N ALA A 83 -5.73 -11.39 -13.11
CA ALA A 83 -4.55 -11.87 -12.40
C ALA A 83 -4.51 -11.31 -10.96
N LEU A 84 -4.70 -9.99 -10.78
CA LEU A 84 -4.77 -9.36 -9.46
C LEU A 84 -5.89 -9.94 -8.58
N GLY A 85 -7.03 -10.28 -9.18
CA GLY A 85 -8.14 -10.93 -8.48
C GLY A 85 -7.76 -12.25 -7.81
N GLN A 86 -6.82 -13.00 -8.38
CA GLN A 86 -6.34 -14.27 -7.81
C GLN A 86 -5.57 -14.09 -6.49
N PHE A 87 -5.03 -12.90 -6.24
CA PHE A 87 -4.35 -12.56 -4.97
C PHE A 87 -5.33 -11.98 -3.92
N ALA A 88 -6.54 -11.59 -4.34
CA ALA A 88 -7.58 -11.09 -3.45
C ALA A 88 -8.50 -12.22 -2.93
N ASP A 89 -8.57 -13.35 -3.63
CA ASP A 89 -9.37 -14.51 -3.25
C ASP A 89 -8.69 -15.33 -2.15
N SER A 90 -9.47 -15.87 -1.21
CA SER A 90 -8.99 -16.67 -0.07
C SER A 90 -8.38 -18.03 -0.45
N ASN A 91 -8.31 -18.37 -1.74
CA ASN A 91 -7.72 -19.60 -2.26
C ASN A 91 -7.03 -19.30 -3.60
N PRO A 92 -5.79 -18.77 -3.59
CA PRO A 92 -5.05 -18.48 -4.80
C PRO A 92 -4.68 -19.81 -5.47
N ALA A 93 -5.41 -20.20 -6.51
CA ALA A 93 -4.94 -21.24 -7.42
C ALA A 93 -3.69 -20.68 -8.11
N THR A 94 -2.51 -21.00 -7.55
CA THR A 94 -1.17 -20.56 -7.98
C THR A 94 -1.12 -20.23 -9.47
N PRO A 95 -1.03 -18.94 -9.86
CA PRO A 95 -1.08 -18.61 -11.26
C PRO A 95 0.22 -19.09 -11.92
N ALA A 96 0.11 -19.94 -12.94
CA ALA A 96 1.24 -20.71 -13.50
C ALA A 96 2.34 -19.85 -14.14
N GLY A 97 2.06 -18.59 -14.50
CA GLY A 97 3.04 -17.59 -14.96
C GLY A 97 3.50 -16.61 -13.87
N TYR A 98 2.95 -16.73 -12.66
CA TYR A 98 3.16 -15.89 -11.49
C TYR A 98 3.79 -16.72 -10.35
N ARG A 99 4.53 -17.77 -10.70
CA ARG A 99 4.96 -18.81 -9.75
C ARG A 99 6.06 -18.37 -8.77
N ASN A 100 6.66 -17.21 -8.97
CA ASN A 100 7.67 -16.62 -8.07
C ASN A 100 7.18 -15.33 -7.40
N LEU A 101 5.87 -15.13 -7.39
CA LEU A 101 5.27 -13.81 -7.24
C LEU A 101 4.77 -13.52 -5.83
N ILE A 102 5.11 -14.34 -4.84
CA ILE A 102 4.71 -14.10 -3.46
C ILE A 102 5.80 -14.64 -2.54
N GLU A 103 6.86 -13.87 -2.33
CA GLU A 103 7.59 -13.74 -1.05
C GLU A 103 8.91 -12.94 -1.22
N GLN A 104 8.80 -11.68 -1.64
CA GLN A 104 9.40 -10.63 -0.80
C GLN A 104 8.27 -9.95 -0.04
N ALA A 105 7.34 -10.76 0.49
CA ALA A 105 6.60 -10.40 1.69
C ALA A 105 7.61 -10.36 2.82
N GLU A 106 8.45 -9.34 2.79
CA GLU A 106 9.42 -9.11 3.82
C GLU A 106 8.62 -8.54 4.98
N ASN A 107 8.26 -9.41 5.91
CA ASN A 107 8.13 -9.03 7.31
C ASN A 107 9.53 -8.68 7.83
N ALA A 108 10.20 -7.71 7.20
CA ALA A 108 11.51 -7.21 7.59
C ALA A 108 11.49 -6.84 9.08
N TYR A 109 10.32 -6.37 9.53
CA TYR A 109 9.95 -6.21 10.92
C TYR A 109 8.64 -6.95 11.18
N ALA A 110 8.74 -8.15 11.75
CA ALA A 110 7.58 -8.98 12.05
C ALA A 110 6.54 -8.21 12.87
N ASN A 111 5.30 -8.16 12.36
CA ASN A 111 4.17 -7.43 12.94
C ASN A 111 4.25 -5.89 12.89
N SER A 112 5.17 -5.33 12.11
CA SER A 112 5.29 -3.87 11.96
C SER A 112 5.27 -3.40 10.50
N VAL A 113 5.86 -4.16 9.58
CA VAL A 113 5.91 -3.81 8.16
C VAL A 113 5.55 -5.03 7.33
N PHE A 114 4.72 -4.83 6.31
CA PHE A 114 4.50 -5.79 5.24
C PHE A 114 4.64 -5.09 3.89
N VAL A 115 5.47 -5.65 3.01
CA VAL A 115 5.66 -5.14 1.64
C VAL A 115 5.29 -6.23 0.64
N GLU A 116 4.64 -5.86 -0.46
CA GLU A 116 4.22 -6.79 -1.50
C GLU A 116 4.51 -6.21 -2.88
N VAL A 117 5.10 -7.04 -3.73
CA VAL A 117 5.29 -6.75 -5.15
C VAL A 117 4.61 -7.83 -5.97
N ILE A 118 3.60 -7.44 -6.73
CA ILE A 118 2.96 -8.32 -7.71
C ILE A 118 3.43 -7.89 -9.10
N ALA A 119 4.23 -8.72 -9.77
CA ALA A 119 4.83 -8.36 -11.06
C ALA A 119 4.97 -9.56 -12.02
N GLN A 120 4.53 -9.42 -13.27
CA GLN A 120 4.75 -10.43 -14.30
C GLN A 120 6.25 -10.72 -14.48
N ILE A 121 6.59 -12.00 -14.47
CA ILE A 121 7.95 -12.53 -14.66
C ILE A 121 8.03 -13.22 -16.03
N ASP A 122 9.15 -13.07 -16.71
CA ASP A 122 9.55 -13.86 -17.87
C ASP A 122 10.95 -14.45 -17.67
N LYS A 123 11.41 -15.30 -18.57
CA LYS A 123 12.78 -15.81 -18.58
C LYS A 123 13.63 -15.09 -19.63
N ASP A 124 14.84 -14.71 -19.26
CA ASP A 124 15.84 -14.23 -20.21
C ASP A 124 16.37 -15.38 -21.11
N ALA A 125 17.27 -15.05 -22.04
CA ALA A 125 17.82 -16.01 -22.99
C ALA A 125 18.62 -17.13 -22.31
N GLU A 126 19.18 -16.84 -21.12
CA GLU A 126 19.92 -17.76 -20.27
C GLU A 126 19.00 -18.56 -19.33
N GLY A 127 17.70 -18.26 -19.32
CA GLY A 127 16.68 -18.95 -18.54
C GLY A 127 16.48 -18.41 -17.12
N HIS A 128 17.11 -17.29 -16.76
CA HIS A 128 16.90 -16.61 -15.48
C HIS A 128 15.61 -15.81 -15.50
N GLU A 129 14.99 -15.69 -14.33
CA GLU A 129 13.74 -14.98 -14.17
C GLU A 129 13.97 -13.48 -14.09
N GLN A 130 13.16 -12.71 -14.82
CA GLN A 130 13.20 -11.27 -14.87
C GLN A 130 11.80 -10.67 -14.77
N VAL A 131 11.69 -9.57 -14.03
CA VAL A 131 10.45 -8.78 -13.99
C VAL A 131 10.27 -8.11 -15.35
N VAL A 132 9.13 -8.32 -15.98
CA VAL A 132 8.78 -7.66 -17.26
C VAL A 132 7.67 -6.63 -17.11
N LYS A 133 6.90 -6.67 -16.02
CA LYS A 133 5.84 -5.68 -15.72
C LYS A 133 5.45 -5.75 -14.24
N VAL A 134 5.44 -4.62 -13.54
CA VAL A 134 4.83 -4.53 -12.20
C VAL A 134 3.33 -4.29 -12.33
N LEU A 135 2.52 -5.08 -11.63
CA LEU A 135 1.05 -4.94 -11.57
C LEU A 135 0.60 -4.21 -10.30
N ARG A 136 1.26 -4.46 -9.17
CA ARG A 136 0.93 -3.81 -7.90
C ARG A 136 2.14 -3.73 -6.98
N LEU A 137 2.24 -2.61 -6.28
CA LEU A 137 3.09 -2.45 -5.10
C LEU A 137 2.19 -2.14 -3.90
N THR A 138 2.37 -2.84 -2.78
CA THR A 138 1.68 -2.54 -1.52
C THR A 138 2.72 -2.40 -0.41
N ALA A 139 2.61 -1.35 0.40
CA ALA A 139 3.35 -1.24 1.65
C ALA A 139 2.35 -0.99 2.79
N ASP A 140 2.37 -1.86 3.79
CA ASP A 140 1.59 -1.75 5.01
C ASP A 140 2.50 -1.44 6.18
N GLN A 141 2.04 -0.48 6.97
CA GLN A 141 2.71 -0.02 8.17
C GLN A 141 1.80 -0.23 9.38
N ALA A 142 2.36 -0.79 10.45
CA ALA A 142 1.67 -0.91 11.72
C ALA A 142 1.16 0.45 12.23
N PRO A 143 0.13 0.45 13.10
CA PRO A 143 -0.52 1.67 13.54
C PRO A 143 0.43 2.72 14.12
N PHE A 144 -0.01 3.96 13.99
CA PHE A 144 0.63 5.12 14.56
C PHE A 144 -0.35 5.85 15.48
N ASP A 145 0.05 6.02 16.74
CA ASP A 145 -0.68 6.79 17.74
C ASP A 145 0.25 7.78 18.42
N ASN A 146 -0.06 9.05 18.23
CA ASN A 146 0.69 10.19 18.77
C ASN A 146 -0.13 11.01 19.77
N VAL A 147 -1.22 10.47 20.31
CA VAL A 147 -2.15 11.22 21.15
C VAL A 147 -2.12 10.66 22.58
N ASP A 148 -1.72 11.49 23.54
CA ASP A 148 -1.74 11.08 24.96
C ASP A 148 -3.17 11.01 25.52
N GLY A 149 -3.33 10.48 26.73
CA GLY A 149 -4.63 10.40 27.42
C GLY A 149 -5.32 11.76 27.68
N ALA A 150 -4.63 12.88 27.44
CA ALA A 150 -5.15 14.24 27.54
C ALA A 150 -5.33 14.92 26.16
N GLY A 151 -5.08 14.23 25.05
CA GLY A 151 -5.25 14.73 23.69
C GLY A 151 -4.05 15.52 23.15
N ASN A 152 -2.90 15.53 23.83
CA ASN A 152 -1.70 16.26 23.40
C ASN A 152 -0.79 15.37 22.54
N PRO A 153 0.09 15.96 21.70
CA PRO A 153 1.07 15.19 20.95
C PRO A 153 2.11 14.56 21.88
N ILE A 154 2.48 13.30 21.61
CA ILE A 154 3.49 12.55 22.37
C ILE A 154 4.89 12.80 21.79
N GLY A 155 5.03 12.57 20.48
CA GLY A 155 6.26 12.69 19.71
C GLY A 155 6.69 14.14 19.54
N SER A 156 8.00 14.38 19.67
CA SER A 156 8.63 15.68 19.47
C SER A 156 10.06 15.53 18.96
N GLY A 157 10.55 16.58 18.29
CA GLY A 157 11.86 16.60 17.67
C GLY A 157 11.99 15.70 16.44
N LYS A 158 13.21 15.21 16.21
CA LYS A 158 13.58 14.46 15.01
C LYS A 158 13.79 12.98 15.29
N TYR A 159 13.28 12.16 14.37
CA TYR A 159 13.49 10.73 14.32
C TYR A 159 14.17 10.34 13.02
N TYR A 160 15.11 9.41 13.10
CA TYR A 160 15.95 9.01 11.98
C TYR A 160 15.77 7.53 11.70
N PHE A 161 15.56 7.17 10.45
CA PHE A 161 15.33 5.80 9.98
C PHE A 161 16.33 5.44 8.90
N ARG A 162 16.66 4.15 8.82
CA ARG A 162 17.49 3.54 7.76
C ARG A 162 16.98 2.16 7.40
N GLY A 163 17.38 1.69 6.22
CA GLY A 163 17.18 0.33 5.76
C GLY A 163 18.30 -0.08 4.80
N ASN A 164 18.78 -1.32 4.92
CA ASN A 164 19.89 -1.86 4.12
C ASN A 164 19.40 -3.03 3.28
N GLY A 165 19.43 -2.87 1.96
CA GLY A 165 18.77 -3.76 1.03
C GLY A 165 17.25 -3.59 1.04
N ASP A 166 16.73 -2.50 1.62
CA ASP A 166 15.31 -2.28 1.90
C ASP A 166 14.65 -1.29 0.91
N PHE A 167 15.24 -1.15 -0.28
CA PHE A 167 14.70 -0.34 -1.38
C PHE A 167 14.69 -1.13 -2.70
N ARG A 168 13.55 -1.12 -3.39
CA ARG A 168 13.37 -1.74 -4.72
C ARG A 168 12.82 -0.71 -5.71
N VAL A 169 13.39 -0.71 -6.91
CA VAL A 169 12.95 0.13 -8.03
C VAL A 169 12.71 -0.76 -9.25
N TYR A 170 11.63 -0.51 -9.97
CA TYR A 170 11.32 -1.15 -11.25
C TYR A 170 11.22 -0.06 -12.30
N ALA A 171 12.29 0.13 -13.08
CA ALA A 171 12.42 1.24 -14.00
C ALA A 171 12.41 0.79 -15.45
N ARG A 172 11.82 1.56 -16.35
CA ARG A 172 12.02 1.47 -17.79
C ARG A 172 12.78 2.69 -18.28
N VAL A 173 13.80 2.45 -19.09
CA VAL A 173 14.58 3.49 -19.74
C VAL A 173 14.33 3.44 -21.23
N ASP A 174 14.02 4.58 -21.85
CA ASP A 174 13.78 4.72 -23.29
C ASP A 174 12.72 3.75 -23.84
N GLY A 175 11.70 3.43 -23.02
CA GLY A 175 10.65 2.47 -23.37
C GLY A 175 11.12 1.01 -23.45
N GLY A 176 12.33 0.72 -23.00
CA GLY A 176 12.91 -0.62 -23.01
C GLY A 176 12.32 -1.57 -21.97
N GLU A 177 13.06 -2.66 -21.72
CA GLU A 177 12.73 -3.66 -20.70
C GLU A 177 12.78 -3.06 -19.29
N VAL A 178 12.08 -3.71 -18.36
CA VAL A 178 12.13 -3.31 -16.94
C VAL A 178 13.50 -3.69 -16.37
N GLN A 179 14.13 -2.72 -15.74
CA GLN A 179 15.35 -2.87 -14.98
C GLN A 179 14.99 -2.82 -13.49
N THR A 180 15.39 -3.85 -12.75
CA THR A 180 15.24 -3.89 -11.30
C THR A 180 16.45 -3.26 -10.62
N GLY A 181 16.21 -2.26 -9.77
CA GLY A 181 17.19 -1.66 -8.88
C GLY A 181 17.00 -2.16 -7.45
N VAL A 182 18.11 -2.43 -6.77
CA VAL A 182 18.17 -2.83 -5.36
C VAL A 182 19.12 -1.88 -4.64
N GLY A 183 18.71 -1.40 -3.47
CA GLY A 183 19.57 -0.60 -2.61
C GLY A 183 18.93 -0.26 -1.28
N ASP A 184 19.19 0.96 -0.81
CA ASP A 184 19.05 1.33 0.59
C ASP A 184 18.09 2.50 0.81
N LEU A 185 17.43 2.48 1.96
CA LEU A 185 16.95 3.68 2.62
C LEU A 185 18.12 4.28 3.39
N GLU A 186 18.86 5.16 2.71
CA GLU A 186 20.08 5.81 3.22
C GLU A 186 19.78 6.70 4.43
N ALA A 187 18.68 7.44 4.35
CA ALA A 187 18.17 8.25 5.44
C ALA A 187 16.69 8.57 5.24
N LEU A 188 15.90 8.44 6.29
CA LEU A 188 14.63 9.15 6.45
C LEU A 188 14.69 9.93 7.76
N THR A 189 14.40 11.22 7.70
CA THR A 189 14.25 12.10 8.87
C THR A 189 12.80 12.52 8.96
N ILE A 190 12.18 12.28 10.11
CA ILE A 190 10.85 12.77 10.46
C ILE A 190 11.01 13.86 11.50
N ASP A 191 10.49 15.06 11.23
CA ASP A 191 10.51 16.20 12.14
C ASP A 191 9.08 16.48 12.62
N PHE A 192 8.81 16.12 13.87
CA PHE A 192 7.50 16.34 14.50
C PHE A 192 7.24 17.81 14.80
N ASP A 193 8.29 18.60 15.02
CA ASP A 193 8.16 20.00 15.41
C ASP A 193 7.74 20.87 14.21
N THR A 194 8.21 20.51 13.01
CA THR A 194 7.87 21.22 11.77
C THR A 194 6.79 20.51 10.94
N GLY A 195 6.46 19.26 11.27
CA GLY A 195 5.56 18.42 10.47
C GLY A 195 6.11 18.19 9.06
N THR A 196 7.40 17.88 8.95
CA THR A 196 8.08 17.62 7.67
C THR A 196 8.88 16.33 7.70
N ALA A 197 9.09 15.73 6.53
CA ALA A 197 10.00 14.62 6.31
C ALA A 197 11.06 14.95 5.26
N ALA A 198 12.21 14.30 5.36
CA ALA A 198 13.26 14.31 4.34
C ALA A 198 13.76 12.88 4.13
N ILE A 199 13.87 12.45 2.88
CA ILE A 199 14.19 11.07 2.52
C ILE A 199 15.26 11.01 1.43
N HIS A 200 16.16 10.04 1.58
CA HIS A 200 17.18 9.69 0.62
C HIS A 200 17.11 8.18 0.35
N LEU A 201 16.79 7.82 -0.89
CA LEU A 201 16.73 6.46 -1.39
C LEU A 201 17.74 6.30 -2.52
N ARG A 202 18.50 5.21 -2.52
CA ARG A 202 19.52 4.98 -3.56
C ARG A 202 19.65 3.52 -3.93
N THR A 203 19.76 3.23 -5.22
CA THR A 203 20.17 1.92 -5.75
C THR A 203 21.58 2.00 -6.32
N GLY A 204 22.32 0.88 -6.28
CA GLY A 204 23.65 0.76 -6.89
C GLY A 204 23.63 -0.03 -8.21
N LEU A 205 24.81 -0.27 -8.79
CA LEU A 205 25.00 -1.29 -9.84
C LEU A 205 25.80 -2.45 -9.25
N ASN A 206 25.20 -3.64 -9.25
CA ASN A 206 25.82 -4.88 -8.76
C ASN A 206 25.11 -6.11 -9.36
N GLU A 207 25.38 -7.30 -8.86
CA GLU A 207 24.80 -8.55 -9.37
C GLU A 207 23.27 -8.61 -9.24
N THR A 208 22.68 -7.89 -8.26
CA THR A 208 21.24 -7.91 -7.97
C THR A 208 20.52 -6.61 -8.37
N SER A 209 21.27 -5.56 -8.75
CA SER A 209 20.77 -4.25 -9.13
C SER A 209 21.28 -3.84 -10.52
N ARG A 210 20.35 -3.71 -11.46
CA ARG A 210 20.63 -3.39 -12.87
C ARG A 210 20.57 -1.90 -13.19
N ILE A 211 20.13 -1.07 -12.26
CA ILE A 211 20.01 0.38 -12.45
C ILE A 211 20.43 1.15 -11.19
N GLU A 212 21.28 2.17 -11.36
CA GLU A 212 21.62 3.14 -10.31
C GLU A 212 20.63 4.29 -10.36
N THR A 213 19.90 4.48 -9.26
CA THR A 213 18.88 5.53 -9.10
C THR A 213 19.03 6.23 -7.77
N GLU A 214 18.58 7.47 -7.70
CA GLU A 214 18.60 8.28 -6.48
C GLU A 214 17.34 9.13 -6.38
N ILE A 215 16.72 9.15 -5.20
CA ILE A 215 15.70 10.10 -4.80
C ILE A 215 16.23 10.83 -3.57
N LEU A 216 16.42 12.14 -3.69
CA LEU A 216 16.71 13.02 -2.57
C LEU A 216 15.58 14.04 -2.48
N ALA A 217 14.68 13.85 -1.53
CA ALA A 217 13.51 14.71 -1.34
C ALA A 217 13.54 15.33 0.05
N GLU A 218 13.43 16.65 0.08
CA GLU A 218 13.40 17.45 1.30
C GLU A 218 12.04 18.13 1.46
N ASN A 219 11.66 18.46 2.69
CA ASN A 219 10.41 19.17 3.00
C ASN A 219 9.14 18.46 2.51
N LEU A 220 9.15 17.12 2.49
CA LEU A 220 7.93 16.34 2.32
C LEU A 220 6.97 16.66 3.47
N THR A 221 5.66 16.60 3.21
CA THR A 221 4.68 16.81 4.28
C THR A 221 4.69 15.59 5.19
N PHE A 222 4.70 15.83 6.51
CA PHE A 222 4.48 14.81 7.52
C PHE A 222 3.25 15.16 8.34
N ASP A 223 2.30 14.25 8.39
CA ASP A 223 1.12 14.33 9.22
C ASP A 223 1.42 13.73 10.60
N ILE A 224 1.65 14.61 11.57
CA ILE A 224 1.95 14.24 12.95
C ILE A 224 0.80 13.50 13.64
N LEU A 225 -0.41 13.52 13.09
CA LEU A 225 -1.56 12.81 13.67
C LEU A 225 -1.64 11.37 13.17
N THR A 226 -1.38 11.15 11.87
CA THR A 226 -1.56 9.83 11.23
C THR A 226 -0.25 9.08 10.99
N GLY A 227 0.90 9.72 11.19
CA GLY A 227 2.22 9.12 10.91
C GLY A 227 2.53 9.02 9.41
N THR A 228 1.66 9.56 8.55
CA THR A 228 1.84 9.54 7.10
C THR A 228 2.82 10.63 6.68
N PHE A 229 3.72 10.33 5.74
CA PHE A 229 4.49 11.35 5.04
C PHE A 229 4.44 11.17 3.52
N GLY A 230 4.72 12.24 2.79
CA GLY A 230 4.78 12.18 1.34
C GLY A 230 4.74 13.53 0.64
N GLY A 231 4.75 13.47 -0.68
CA GLY A 231 4.72 14.63 -1.57
C GLY A 231 5.43 14.36 -2.88
N ALA A 232 5.69 15.45 -3.61
CA ALA A 232 6.40 15.39 -4.89
C ALA A 232 7.87 15.01 -4.69
N ILE A 233 8.39 14.24 -5.64
CA ILE A 233 9.79 13.79 -5.68
C ILE A 233 10.39 13.98 -7.07
N THR A 234 11.70 14.12 -7.12
CA THR A 234 12.49 13.94 -8.34
C THR A 234 13.35 12.70 -8.18
N GLN A 235 13.20 11.75 -9.09
CA GLN A 235 14.11 10.62 -9.20
C GLN A 235 15.14 10.89 -10.31
N THR A 236 16.38 10.49 -10.06
CA THR A 236 17.42 10.45 -11.08
C THR A 236 17.87 9.02 -11.32
N ALA A 237 18.33 8.72 -12.53
CA ALA A 237 18.94 7.45 -12.88
C ALA A 237 20.20 7.66 -13.72
N ARG A 238 21.27 6.91 -13.43
CA ARG A 238 22.49 6.92 -14.24
C ARG A 238 22.46 5.80 -15.27
N VAL A 239 22.42 6.16 -16.55
CA VAL A 239 22.35 5.21 -17.67
C VAL A 239 23.37 5.59 -18.73
N GLY A 240 24.31 4.69 -19.03
CA GLY A 240 25.30 4.91 -20.10
C GLY A 240 26.18 6.17 -19.92
N GLY A 241 26.34 6.66 -18.69
CA GLY A 241 27.07 7.90 -18.38
C GLY A 241 26.22 9.17 -18.40
N GLU A 242 24.94 9.08 -18.78
CA GLU A 242 23.95 10.17 -18.70
C GLU A 242 23.15 10.09 -17.39
N ILE A 243 22.65 11.24 -16.91
CA ILE A 243 21.67 11.32 -15.83
C ILE A 243 20.30 11.62 -16.43
N LEU A 244 19.37 10.68 -16.27
CA LEU A 244 17.96 10.85 -16.59
C LEU A 244 17.21 11.33 -15.35
N THR A 245 16.11 12.06 -15.55
CA THR A 245 15.27 12.58 -14.48
C THR A 245 13.80 12.23 -14.72
N ALA A 246 13.11 11.84 -13.66
CA ALA A 246 11.66 11.61 -13.64
C ALA A 246 11.05 12.34 -12.44
N GLN A 247 9.82 12.82 -12.59
CA GLN A 247 9.07 13.49 -11.53
C GLN A 247 7.92 12.60 -11.08
N GLY A 248 7.55 12.68 -9.82
CA GLY A 248 6.37 11.97 -9.35
C GLY A 248 6.08 12.18 -7.89
N HIS A 249 5.51 11.18 -7.25
CA HIS A 249 5.07 11.27 -5.86
C HIS A 249 5.55 10.06 -5.05
N LEU A 250 5.80 10.31 -3.77
CA LEU A 250 6.11 9.29 -2.78
C LEU A 250 5.13 9.41 -1.62
N ARG A 251 4.66 8.25 -1.13
CA ARG A 251 3.88 8.16 0.10
C ARG A 251 4.43 7.05 0.99
N GLY A 252 4.59 7.36 2.27
CA GLY A 252 4.93 6.38 3.29
C GLY A 252 4.23 6.65 4.60
N SER A 253 4.46 5.77 5.56
CA SER A 253 3.98 5.90 6.94
C SER A 253 5.04 5.39 7.90
N ILE A 254 5.02 5.88 9.14
CA ILE A 254 5.79 5.31 10.25
C ILE A 254 4.85 4.61 11.23
N SER A 255 5.33 3.57 11.91
CA SER A 255 4.66 3.05 13.11
C SER A 255 5.05 3.88 14.33
N GLY A 256 4.20 3.88 15.35
CA GLY A 256 4.51 4.51 16.62
C GLY A 256 3.39 4.39 17.63
N ASN A 257 3.75 4.35 18.89
CA ASN A 257 2.88 4.44 20.05
C ASN A 257 3.59 5.24 21.15
N GLU A 258 2.91 5.46 22.28
CA GLU A 258 3.45 6.24 23.39
C GLU A 258 4.86 5.78 23.85
N ALA A 259 5.08 4.47 23.98
CA ALA A 259 6.37 3.93 24.42
C ALA A 259 7.48 4.23 23.40
N SER A 260 7.20 4.05 22.11
CA SER A 260 8.19 4.32 21.06
C SER A 260 8.46 5.81 20.82
N LEU A 261 7.45 6.67 21.01
CA LEU A 261 7.54 8.12 20.80
C LEU A 261 8.12 8.87 22.01
N THR A 262 8.27 8.22 23.15
CA THR A 262 8.92 8.79 24.34
C THR A 262 10.43 8.54 24.38
N ARG A 263 11.03 8.08 23.27
CA ARG A 263 12.47 7.76 23.06
C ARG A 263 13.06 6.67 23.94
N GLN A 264 12.29 6.09 24.85
CA GLN A 264 12.78 5.02 25.74
C GLN A 264 12.72 3.64 25.08
N GLU A 265 11.87 3.47 24.05
CA GLU A 265 11.70 2.22 23.32
C GLU A 265 11.75 2.47 21.79
N GLU A 266 12.92 2.85 21.27
CA GLU A 266 13.18 3.10 19.84
C GLU A 266 12.89 1.85 18.98
N GLN A 267 11.63 1.67 18.59
CA GLN A 267 11.16 0.50 17.83
C GLN A 267 10.25 0.91 16.65
N MET A 268 10.30 2.16 16.24
CA MET A 268 9.52 2.62 15.09
C MET A 268 10.07 2.04 13.78
N THR A 269 9.16 1.80 12.85
CA THR A 269 9.46 1.32 11.51
C THR A 269 8.79 2.22 10.48
N THR A 270 9.24 2.13 9.24
CA THR A 270 8.71 2.93 8.13
C THR A 270 8.57 2.06 6.90
N SER A 271 7.60 2.38 6.05
CA SER A 271 7.42 1.77 4.74
C SER A 271 6.66 2.72 3.81
N GLY A 272 6.83 2.53 2.52
CA GLY A 272 6.14 3.35 1.53
C GLY A 272 6.44 2.96 0.10
N VAL A 273 5.76 3.65 -0.81
CA VAL A 273 5.87 3.46 -2.26
C VAL A 273 6.06 4.80 -2.95
N PHE A 274 6.59 4.75 -4.18
CA PHE A 274 6.67 5.92 -5.04
C PHE A 274 6.42 5.53 -6.50
N THR A 275 5.99 6.52 -7.29
CA THR A 275 5.95 6.46 -8.75
C THR A 275 6.63 7.70 -9.31
N ALA A 276 7.33 7.58 -10.43
CA ALA A 276 7.99 8.66 -11.12
C ALA A 276 7.91 8.43 -12.64
N ASP A 277 7.53 9.47 -13.38
CA ASP A 277 7.36 9.46 -14.83
C ASP A 277 8.20 10.59 -15.46
N GLY A 278 8.79 10.28 -16.60
CA GLY A 278 9.70 11.18 -17.30
C GLY A 278 9.82 10.78 -18.76
N ALA A 279 10.29 11.69 -19.61
CA ALA A 279 10.30 11.44 -21.06
C ALA A 279 11.06 10.16 -21.48
N ARG A 280 12.06 9.76 -20.69
CA ARG A 280 12.94 8.61 -20.95
C ARG A 280 13.03 7.64 -19.77
N LEU A 281 12.45 7.96 -18.62
CA LEU A 281 12.59 7.20 -17.39
C LEU A 281 11.24 7.13 -16.70
N ASN A 282 10.71 5.92 -16.56
CA ASN A 282 9.48 5.66 -15.82
C ASN A 282 9.76 4.60 -14.78
N SER A 283 9.29 4.78 -13.56
CA SER A 283 9.64 3.90 -12.46
C SER A 283 8.60 3.91 -11.37
N ASP A 284 8.39 2.73 -10.80
CA ASP A 284 7.74 2.56 -9.52
C ASP A 284 8.71 1.92 -8.54
N GLY A 285 8.51 2.14 -7.26
CA GLY A 285 9.29 1.43 -6.25
C GLY A 285 8.70 1.47 -4.87
N ILE A 286 9.36 0.73 -3.99
CA ILE A 286 8.92 0.43 -2.65
C ILE A 286 10.12 0.43 -1.71
N PHE A 287 9.93 0.93 -0.49
CA PHE A 287 10.98 1.02 0.51
C PHE A 287 10.45 0.70 1.91
N TRP A 288 11.35 0.29 2.80
CA TRP A 288 11.08 0.11 4.22
C TRP A 288 12.33 0.35 5.07
N GLY A 289 12.17 0.38 6.39
CA GLY A 289 13.29 0.50 7.32
C GLY A 289 12.85 0.67 8.77
N SER A 290 13.82 0.89 9.65
CA SER A 290 13.60 1.08 11.09
C SER A 290 14.29 2.32 11.61
N GLN A 291 13.79 2.82 12.74
CA GLN A 291 14.44 3.86 13.51
C GLN A 291 15.86 3.43 13.91
N LEU A 292 16.80 4.37 13.84
CA LEU A 292 18.14 4.18 14.35
C LEU A 292 18.12 4.11 15.88
N ASN A 293 18.64 3.02 16.43
CA ASN A 293 18.84 2.89 17.86
C ASN A 293 20.10 3.66 18.28
N TYR A 294 19.95 4.77 19.01
CA TYR A 294 21.08 5.43 19.67
C TYR A 294 21.34 4.72 21.01
N ARG A 295 22.19 3.69 20.98
CA ARG A 295 22.76 3.11 22.21
C ARG A 295 24.07 3.81 22.59
#